data_AF-A0A7Y3RL92-F1
#
_entry.id   AF-A0A7Y3RL92-F1
#
_cell.length_a   1.000
_cell.length_b   1.000
_cell.length_c   1.000
_cell.angle_alpha   90.00
_cell.angle_beta   90.00
_cell.angle_gamma   90.00
#
_symmetry.space_group_name_H-M   'P 1'
#
loop_
_entity.id
_entity.type
_entity.pdbx_description
1 polymer ?
#
loop_
_entity_poly.entity_id
_entity_poly.type
_entity_poly.pdbx_seq_one_letter_code
_entity_poly.pdbx_strand_id
1 'polypeptide(L)'
;MKTLRMVAWIAVALAIALIGADFISSLEAGQPVIRTAREILNLLPGVAIDPMRSEGVMGFFQLFLDLPLWMIIGVIGLIATILIRPVD
;
A
#
# COMPACT_ATOMS: atom_id res chain seq x y z
N MET A 1 9.01 -16.03 -15.29
CA MET A 1 8.07 -16.36 -14.19
C MET A 1 8.70 -16.32 -12.80
N LYS A 2 9.90 -16.88 -12.55
CA LYS A 2 10.57 -16.84 -11.23
C LYS A 2 10.77 -15.43 -10.65
N THR A 3 11.14 -14.46 -11.50
CA THR A 3 11.35 -13.05 -11.09
C THR A 3 10.06 -12.39 -10.62
N LEU A 4 8.94 -12.59 -11.33
CA LEU A 4 7.65 -12.01 -10.95
C LEU A 4 7.16 -12.56 -9.60
N ARG A 5 7.41 -13.85 -9.33
CA ARG A 5 7.13 -14.46 -8.03
C ARG A 5 7.97 -13.83 -6.92
N MET A 6 9.26 -13.56 -7.20
CA MET A 6 10.13 -12.88 -6.24
C MET A 6 9.62 -11.47 -5.94
N VAL A 7 9.19 -10.71 -6.95
CA VAL A 7 8.58 -9.38 -6.78
C VAL A 7 7.32 -9.45 -5.92
N ALA A 8 6.45 -10.44 -6.15
CA ALA A 8 5.25 -10.64 -5.34
C ALA A 8 5.58 -10.85 -3.85
N TRP A 9 6.56 -11.71 -3.55
CA TRP A 9 7.02 -11.92 -2.17
C TRP A 9 7.69 -10.68 -1.57
N ILE A 10 8.43 -9.90 -2.37
CA ILE A 10 9.01 -8.63 -1.93
C ILE A 10 7.89 -7.66 -1.54
N ALA A 11 6.80 -7.58 -2.32
CA ALA A 11 5.66 -6.74 -1.97
C ALA A 11 5.01 -7.18 -0.65
N VAL A 12 4.84 -8.48 -0.41
CA VAL A 12 4.34 -9.00 0.87
C VAL A 12 5.28 -8.65 2.03
N ALA A 13 6.58 -8.85 1.86
CA ALA A 13 7.57 -8.51 2.88
C ALA A 13 7.58 -7.00 3.20
N LEU A 14 7.45 -6.16 2.18
CA LEU A 14 7.36 -4.71 2.33
C LEU A 14 6.11 -4.30 3.10
N ALA A 15 4.96 -4.92 2.80
CA ALA A 15 3.72 -4.67 3.54
C ALA A 15 3.87 -5.00 5.03
N ILE A 16 4.50 -6.14 5.36
CA ILE A 16 4.76 -6.53 6.75
C ILE A 16 5.69 -5.52 7.43
N ALA A 17 6.76 -5.09 6.75
CA ALA A 17 7.69 -4.09 7.29
C ALA A 17 6.98 -2.76 7.58
N LEU A 18 6.08 -2.32 6.71
CA LEU A 18 5.30 -1.10 6.89
C LEU A 18 4.31 -1.21 8.06
N ILE A 19 3.66 -2.36 8.24
CA ILE A 19 2.83 -2.62 9.44
C ILE A 19 3.67 -2.49 10.71
N GLY A 20 4.86 -3.10 10.72
CA GLY A 20 5.78 -3.00 11.84
C GLY A 20 6.20 -1.56 12.12
N ALA A 21 6.47 -0.78 11.07
CA ALA A 21 6.83 0.62 11.21
C ALA A 21 5.67 1.47 11.77
N ASP A 22 4.44 1.27 11.31
CA ASP A 22 3.25 1.96 11.86
C ASP A 22 3.01 1.58 13.32
N PHE A 23 3.21 0.30 13.65
CA PHE A 23 3.09 -0.20 15.03
C PHE A 23 4.11 0.44 15.97
N ILE A 24 5.39 0.45 15.59
CA ILE A 24 6.45 1.07 16.40
C ILE A 24 6.17 2.57 16.58
N SER A 25 5.83 3.29 15.50
CA SER A 25 5.48 4.70 15.59
C SER A 25 4.26 4.97 16.46
N SER A 26 3.28 4.05 16.49
CA SER A 26 2.12 4.15 17.38
C SER A 26 2.51 4.01 18.85
N LEU A 27 3.45 3.12 19.16
CA LEU A 27 3.97 2.95 20.52
C LEU A 27 4.76 4.17 20.99
N GLU A 28 5.58 4.76 20.11
CA GLU A 28 6.36 5.96 20.40
C GLU A 28 5.48 7.20 20.59
N ALA A 29 4.42 7.34 19.78
CA ALA A 29 3.51 8.48 19.86
C ALA A 29 2.48 8.37 20.98
N GLY A 30 2.31 7.19 21.59
CA GLY A 30 1.25 6.93 22.58
C GLY A 30 -0.17 6.97 22.00
N GLN A 31 -0.31 6.98 20.67
CA GLN A 31 -1.57 7.02 19.94
C GLN A 31 -1.43 6.25 18.61
N PRO A 32 -2.53 5.73 18.04
CA PRO A 32 -2.47 5.03 16.75
C PRO A 32 -1.95 5.94 15.63
N VAL A 33 -0.86 5.54 14.98
CA VAL A 33 -0.28 6.18 13.80
C VAL A 33 -0.42 5.22 12.62
N ILE A 34 -1.20 5.61 11.62
CA ILE A 34 -1.44 4.83 10.41
C ILE A 34 -1.12 5.72 9.22
N ARG A 35 -0.19 5.29 8.36
CA ARG A 35 0.18 6.06 7.18
C ARG A 35 -0.64 5.65 5.96
N THR A 36 -1.42 6.59 5.43
CA THR A 36 -2.23 6.37 4.24
C THR A 36 -1.40 6.47 2.96
N ALA A 37 -1.87 5.87 1.87
CA ALA A 37 -1.22 6.03 0.57
C ALA A 37 -1.20 7.49 0.11
N ARG A 38 -2.25 8.27 0.43
CA ARG A 38 -2.33 9.71 0.17
C ARG A 38 -1.20 10.48 0.84
N GLU A 39 -0.97 10.24 2.13
CA GLU A 39 0.10 10.90 2.87
C GLU A 39 1.45 10.66 2.21
N ILE A 40 1.75 9.41 1.86
CA ILE A 40 3.03 9.06 1.24
C ILE A 40 3.17 9.66 -0.16
N LEU A 41 2.10 9.65 -0.96
CA LEU A 41 2.13 10.25 -2.30
C LEU A 41 2.26 11.77 -2.27
N ASN A 42 1.69 12.45 -1.28
CA ASN A 42 1.84 13.88 -1.09
C ASN A 42 3.26 14.30 -0.67
N LEU A 43 4.10 13.36 -0.18
CA LEU A 43 5.51 13.61 0.07
C LEU A 43 6.34 13.65 -1.23
N LEU A 44 5.81 13.13 -2.34
CA LEU A 44 6.52 13.13 -3.62
C LEU A 44 6.33 14.48 -4.32
N PRO A 45 7.40 15.21 -4.62
CA PRO A 45 7.30 16.49 -5.32
C PRO A 45 6.66 16.28 -6.71
N GLY A 46 5.61 17.05 -7.01
CA GLY A 46 4.90 17.01 -8.28
C GLY A 46 3.66 16.11 -8.32
N VAL A 47 3.35 15.38 -7.24
CA VAL A 47 2.11 14.60 -7.12
C VAL A 47 1.12 15.37 -6.26
N ALA A 48 0.29 16.21 -6.90
CA ALA A 48 -0.82 16.88 -6.24
C ALA A 48 -2.11 16.06 -6.41
N ILE A 49 -2.60 15.48 -5.32
CA ILE A 49 -3.88 14.78 -5.30
C ILE A 49 -4.98 15.81 -5.06
N ASP A 50 -5.75 16.15 -6.08
CA ASP A 50 -6.90 17.06 -5.97
C ASP A 50 -8.14 16.29 -5.45
N PRO A 51 -8.62 16.59 -4.21
CA PRO A 51 -9.75 15.89 -3.62
C PRO A 51 -11.10 16.26 -4.26
N MET A 52 -11.22 17.39 -4.98
CA MET A 52 -12.50 17.84 -5.56
C MET A 52 -12.89 17.14 -6.86
N ARG A 53 -12.00 16.34 -7.45
CA ARG A 53 -12.23 15.65 -8.72
C ARG A 53 -12.89 14.28 -8.48
N SER A 54 -14.13 14.27 -7.99
CA SER A 54 -14.80 13.07 -7.44
C SER A 54 -15.76 12.33 -8.38
N GLU A 55 -15.88 12.71 -9.66
CA GLU A 55 -16.81 12.04 -10.56
C GLU A 55 -16.22 10.76 -11.19
N GLY A 56 -16.94 9.64 -11.05
CA GLY A 56 -16.66 8.37 -11.73
C GLY A 56 -15.42 7.63 -11.22
N VAL A 57 -14.60 7.13 -12.16
CA VAL A 57 -13.40 6.30 -11.88
C VAL A 57 -12.43 6.98 -10.90
N MET A 58 -12.35 8.31 -10.92
CA MET A 58 -11.48 9.07 -10.01
C MET A 58 -11.92 8.95 -8.54
N GLY A 59 -13.22 8.86 -8.26
CA GLY A 59 -13.73 8.63 -6.90
C GLY A 59 -13.35 7.25 -6.35
N PHE A 60 -13.28 6.22 -7.21
CA PHE A 60 -12.79 4.90 -6.82
C PHE A 60 -11.30 4.93 -6.46
N PHE A 61 -10.47 5.64 -7.21
CA PHE A 61 -9.06 5.83 -6.87
C PHE A 61 -8.88 6.57 -5.55
N GLN A 62 -9.73 7.56 -5.24
CA GLN A 62 -9.70 8.26 -3.95
C GLN A 62 -9.90 7.32 -2.76
N LEU A 63 -10.76 6.29 -2.89
CA LEU A 63 -10.94 5.29 -1.83
C LEU A 63 -9.65 4.54 -1.51
N PHE A 64 -8.84 4.17 -2.51
CA PHE A 64 -7.56 3.50 -2.25
C PHE A 64 -6.54 4.43 -1.61
N LEU A 65 -6.56 5.73 -1.95
CA LEU A 65 -5.63 6.69 -1.40
C LEU A 65 -5.81 6.87 0.12
N ASP A 66 -7.02 6.67 0.63
CA ASP A 66 -7.32 6.75 2.06
C ASP A 66 -7.06 5.45 2.83
N LEU A 67 -6.70 4.36 2.14
CA LEU A 67 -6.33 3.12 2.80
C LEU A 67 -4.89 3.19 3.34
N PRO A 68 -4.58 2.42 4.40
CA PRO A 68 -3.22 2.24 4.86
C PRO A 68 -2.33 1.71 3.74
N LEU A 69 -1.14 2.29 3.54
CA LEU A 69 -0.28 1.93 2.42
C LEU A 69 0.10 0.44 2.43
N TRP A 70 0.37 -0.11 3.61
CA TRP A 70 0.69 -1.52 3.79
C TRP A 70 -0.45 -2.44 3.35
N MET A 71 -1.71 -2.01 3.48
CA MET A 71 -2.87 -2.80 3.08
C MET A 71 -2.91 -2.95 1.57
N ILE A 72 -2.69 -1.86 0.84
CA ILE A 72 -2.70 -1.84 -0.63
C ILE A 72 -1.56 -2.72 -1.17
N ILE A 73 -0.34 -2.49 -0.69
CA ILE A 73 0.84 -3.25 -1.13
C ILE A 73 0.70 -4.74 -0.77
N GLY A 74 0.22 -5.03 0.45
CA GLY A 74 0.07 -6.39 0.95
C GLY A 74 -0.97 -7.20 0.18
N VAL A 75 -2.14 -6.61 -0.09
CA VAL A 75 -3.19 -7.27 -0.87
C VAL A 75 -2.72 -7.54 -2.30
N ILE A 76 -2.08 -6.58 -2.96
CA ILE A 76 -1.53 -6.77 -4.32
C ILE A 76 -0.47 -7.88 -4.31
N GLY A 77 0.46 -7.85 -3.35
CA GLY A 77 1.51 -8.87 -3.21
C GLY A 77 0.93 -10.27 -2.97
N LEU A 78 -0.09 -10.38 -2.12
CA LEU A 78 -0.76 -11.64 -1.81
C LEU A 78 -1.48 -12.20 -3.04
N ILE A 79 -2.25 -11.37 -3.73
CA ILE A 79 -2.95 -11.75 -4.98
C ILE A 79 -1.92 -12.21 -6.02
N ALA A 80 -0.85 -11.44 -6.23
CA ALA A 80 0.20 -11.81 -7.17
C ALA A 80 0.89 -13.14 -6.80
N THR A 81 1.09 -13.40 -5.51
CA THR A 81 1.66 -14.67 -5.03
C THR A 81 0.73 -15.85 -5.34
N ILE A 82 -0.59 -15.68 -5.21
CA ILE A 82 -1.58 -16.72 -5.52
C ILE A 82 -1.70 -16.94 -7.03
N LEU A 83 -1.72 -15.86 -7.82
CA LEU A 83 -1.85 -15.94 -9.29
C LEU A 83 -0.61 -16.56 -9.93
N ILE A 84 0.58 -16.20 -9.44
CA ILE A 84 1.86 -16.76 -9.91
C ILE A 84 2.22 -17.98 -9.06
N ARG A 85 1.21 -18.84 -8.81
CA ARG A 85 1.49 -20.13 -8.17
C ARG A 85 2.39 -20.95 -9.10
N PRO A 86 3.38 -21.68 -8.58
CA PRO A 86 4.07 -22.68 -9.37
C PRO A 86 3.02 -23.71 -9.80
N VAL A 87 2.83 -23.81 -11.12
CA VAL A 87 2.18 -24.96 -11.73
C VAL A 87 3.35 -25.81 -12.20
N ASP A 88 3.42 -27.03 -11.67
CA ASP A 88 4.48 -27.98 -12.00
C ASP A 88 4.60 -28.19 -13.52
#